data_AF-A0A1G7V006-F1
#
_entry.id   AF-A0A1G7V006-F1
#
_cell.length_a   1.000
_cell.length_b   1.000
_cell.length_c   1.000
_cell.angle_alpha   90.00
_cell.angle_beta   90.00
_cell.angle_gamma   90.00
#
_symmetry.space_group_name_H-M   'P 1'
#
loop_
_entity.id
_entity.type
_entity.pdbx_description
1 polymer ?
#
loop_
_entity_poly.entity_id
_entity_poly.type
_entity_poly.pdbx_seq_one_letter_code
_entity_poly.pdbx_strand_id
1 'polypeptide(L)'
;MSKALDNFRLYAGVLKRVGYTLTIGMLNSGFRDELLKLYNSYGQQLPAENTPEDPFIIPKTDVFELFGNDSAAYEGVYECGFGHTTEFELKVISNLVKKWNPRRIFEIGTFEGRTTLNMALNSSTDAEIITLDLPADELASTRMDIEDDEVRYVKKDVSGERFIGHPAASKIRQVFGDSATFDFSEYHNSVDVAFIDGSHAYDYVLNDSEKVFTIIRKGGLIIWHDYTNWPGVWTALNELYQKDARFKDIRHIGGTSITILTV
;
A
#
# COMPACT_ATOMS: atom_id res chain seq x y z
N MET A 1 37.50 -10.64 -15.81
CA MET A 1 37.73 -11.45 -17.03
C MET A 1 36.65 -12.51 -17.29
N SER A 2 35.92 -13.06 -16.30
CA SER A 2 34.93 -14.13 -16.56
C SER A 2 33.69 -13.67 -17.35
N LYS A 3 33.05 -12.54 -17.00
CA LYS A 3 31.84 -12.03 -17.69
C LYS A 3 32.03 -11.79 -19.20
N ALA A 4 33.20 -11.32 -19.62
CA ALA A 4 33.48 -11.09 -21.04
C ALA A 4 33.64 -12.41 -21.81
N LEU A 5 34.25 -13.41 -21.17
CA LEU A 5 34.40 -14.75 -21.74
C LEU A 5 33.05 -15.48 -21.81
N ASP A 6 32.19 -15.29 -20.81
CA ASP A 6 30.85 -15.86 -20.76
C ASP A 6 29.94 -15.24 -21.82
N ASN A 7 30.00 -13.92 -22.00
CA ASN A 7 29.30 -13.23 -23.09
C ASN A 7 29.80 -13.70 -24.45
N PHE A 8 31.11 -13.80 -24.65
CA PHE A 8 31.67 -14.30 -25.91
C PHE A 8 31.21 -15.73 -26.21
N ARG A 9 31.22 -16.62 -25.21
CA ARG A 9 30.71 -18.00 -25.34
C ARG A 9 29.23 -18.03 -25.67
N LEU A 10 28.43 -17.16 -25.06
CA LEU A 10 27.01 -17.02 -25.36
C LEU A 10 26.81 -16.62 -26.83
N TYR A 11 27.41 -15.51 -27.28
CA TYR A 11 27.23 -15.02 -28.64
C TYR A 11 27.81 -15.97 -29.71
N ALA A 12 28.97 -16.59 -29.46
CA ALA A 12 29.52 -17.60 -30.36
C ALA A 12 28.62 -18.86 -30.42
N GLY A 13 28.05 -19.27 -29.28
CA GLY A 13 27.08 -20.36 -29.21
C GLY A 13 25.79 -20.06 -29.99
N VAL A 14 25.27 -18.83 -29.87
CA VAL A 14 24.11 -18.35 -30.64
C VAL A 14 24.43 -18.37 -32.14
N LEU A 15 25.58 -17.81 -32.56
CA LEU A 15 25.96 -17.75 -33.97
C LEU A 15 26.03 -19.14 -34.62
N LYS A 16 26.62 -20.11 -33.90
CA LYS A 16 26.69 -21.51 -34.33
C LYS A 16 25.30 -22.14 -34.47
N ARG A 17 24.41 -21.91 -33.49
CA ARG A 17 23.05 -22.46 -33.51
C ARG A 17 22.21 -21.83 -34.61
N VAL A 18 22.28 -20.52 -34.81
CA VAL A 18 21.62 -19.82 -35.92
C VAL A 18 22.10 -20.36 -37.26
N GLY A 19 23.42 -20.51 -37.45
CA GLY A 19 23.99 -21.09 -38.67
C GLY A 19 23.49 -22.51 -38.94
N TYR A 20 23.38 -23.35 -37.91
CA TYR A 20 22.80 -24.70 -38.04
C TYR A 20 21.31 -24.65 -38.40
N THR A 21 20.51 -23.85 -37.68
CA THR A 21 19.07 -23.70 -37.89
C THR A 21 18.74 -23.22 -39.29
N LEU A 22 19.51 -22.29 -39.84
CA LEU A 22 19.32 -21.73 -41.19
C LEU A 22 19.88 -22.61 -42.32
N THR A 23 20.49 -23.76 -42.00
CA THR A 23 21.05 -24.68 -43.01
C THR A 23 20.45 -26.07 -42.88
N ILE A 24 21.06 -26.92 -42.05
CA ILE A 24 20.68 -28.32 -41.84
C ILE A 24 19.40 -28.43 -41.02
N GLY A 25 19.22 -27.54 -40.05
CA GLY A 25 18.06 -27.52 -39.16
C GLY A 25 16.73 -27.29 -39.88
N MET A 26 16.72 -26.63 -41.05
CA MET A 26 15.50 -26.42 -41.86
C MET A 26 14.87 -27.74 -42.33
N LEU A 27 15.64 -28.82 -42.43
CA LEU A 27 15.14 -30.13 -42.85
C LEU A 27 14.49 -30.93 -41.70
N ASN A 28 14.71 -30.51 -40.45
CA ASN A 28 14.15 -31.16 -39.27
C ASN A 28 12.86 -30.44 -38.85
N SER A 29 11.75 -31.16 -38.71
CA SER A 29 10.46 -30.58 -38.34
C SER A 29 10.43 -30.04 -36.90
N GLY A 30 11.07 -30.74 -35.95
CA GLY A 30 11.10 -30.31 -34.54
C GLY A 30 11.81 -28.97 -34.35
N PHE A 31 12.92 -28.73 -35.07
CA PHE A 31 13.63 -27.46 -35.01
C PHE A 31 12.87 -26.32 -35.69
N ARG A 32 12.08 -26.60 -36.72
CA ARG A 32 11.21 -25.60 -37.35
C ARG A 32 10.11 -25.14 -36.38
N ASP A 33 9.53 -26.06 -35.61
CA ASP A 33 8.53 -25.72 -34.60
C ASP A 33 9.11 -24.88 -33.46
N GLU A 34 10.32 -25.20 -32.99
CA GLU A 34 11.02 -24.37 -32.00
C GLU A 34 11.40 -22.99 -32.54
N LEU A 35 11.86 -22.91 -33.79
CA LEU A 35 12.15 -21.64 -34.45
C LEU A 35 10.88 -20.80 -34.62
N LEU A 36 9.75 -21.42 -34.93
CA LEU A 36 8.45 -20.75 -35.04
C LEU A 36 8.01 -20.18 -33.68
N LYS A 37 8.22 -20.92 -32.58
CA LYS A 37 7.98 -20.41 -31.21
C LYS A 37 8.84 -19.17 -30.91
N LEU A 38 10.12 -19.21 -31.25
CA LEU A 38 11.03 -18.08 -31.06
C LEU A 38 10.67 -16.88 -31.96
N TYR A 39 10.33 -17.15 -33.23
CA TYR A 39 9.87 -16.13 -34.16
C TYR A 39 8.60 -15.45 -33.64
N ASN A 40 7.66 -16.22 -33.10
CA ASN A 40 6.43 -15.70 -32.53
C ASN A 40 6.64 -14.99 -31.18
N SER A 41 7.67 -15.33 -30.39
CA SER A 41 7.99 -14.61 -29.16
C SER A 41 8.50 -13.19 -29.41
N TYR A 42 9.13 -12.95 -30.57
CA TYR A 42 9.54 -11.61 -31.01
C TYR A 42 8.58 -10.98 -32.02
N GLY A 43 7.69 -11.78 -32.61
CA GLY A 43 6.74 -11.43 -33.66
C GLY A 43 5.34 -11.13 -33.17
N GLN A 44 5.09 -11.09 -31.85
CA GLN A 44 3.94 -10.35 -31.36
C GLN A 44 4.11 -8.89 -31.78
N GLN A 45 3.39 -8.51 -32.85
CA GLN A 45 3.04 -7.12 -33.06
C GLN A 45 2.50 -6.63 -31.72
N LEU A 46 3.19 -5.67 -31.11
CA LEU A 46 2.59 -4.85 -30.06
C LEU A 46 1.23 -4.40 -30.64
N PRO A 47 0.10 -4.73 -29.99
CA PRO A 47 -1.19 -4.26 -30.45
C PRO A 47 -1.10 -2.75 -30.68
N ALA A 48 -1.69 -2.28 -31.78
CA ALA A 48 -1.75 -0.85 -32.08
C ALA A 48 -2.23 -0.08 -30.84
N GLU A 49 -1.38 0.85 -30.35
CA GLU A 49 -1.64 1.89 -29.36
C GLU A 49 -2.83 1.65 -28.41
N ASN A 50 -2.77 0.59 -27.59
CA ASN A 50 -3.46 0.66 -26.31
C ASN A 50 -2.51 1.40 -25.37
N THR A 51 -2.65 2.73 -25.29
CA THR A 51 -2.14 3.46 -24.12
C THR A 51 -2.63 2.68 -22.90
N PRO A 52 -1.75 2.19 -22.01
CA PRO A 52 -2.17 1.46 -20.84
C PRO A 52 -3.24 2.27 -20.12
N GLU A 53 -4.39 1.67 -19.84
CA GLU A 53 -5.41 2.31 -19.02
C GLU A 53 -4.79 2.56 -17.65
N ASP A 54 -4.82 3.81 -17.19
CA ASP A 54 -4.34 4.16 -15.86
C ASP A 54 -5.22 3.44 -14.84
N PRO A 55 -4.68 2.48 -14.05
CA PRO A 55 -5.48 1.76 -13.07
C PRO A 55 -5.97 2.70 -11.95
N PHE A 56 -5.40 3.91 -11.82
CA PHE A 56 -5.70 4.87 -10.77
C PHE A 56 -6.75 5.90 -11.23
N ILE A 57 -8.02 5.50 -11.19
CA ILE A 57 -9.13 6.30 -11.73
C ILE A 57 -9.71 7.34 -10.76
N ILE A 58 -9.38 7.24 -9.48
CA ILE A 58 -9.82 8.18 -8.44
C ILE A 58 -9.23 9.58 -8.73
N PRO A 59 -10.06 10.66 -8.73
CA PRO A 59 -9.59 12.01 -9.03
C PRO A 59 -8.45 12.46 -8.11
N LYS A 60 -7.43 13.08 -8.70
CA LYS A 60 -6.29 13.63 -7.97
C LYS A 60 -6.64 14.99 -7.35
N THR A 61 -6.21 15.21 -6.11
CA THR A 61 -6.23 16.51 -5.42
C THR A 61 -4.80 16.98 -5.23
N ASP A 62 -4.59 18.30 -5.28
CA ASP A 62 -3.25 18.87 -5.10
C ASP A 62 -2.87 18.94 -3.62
N VAL A 63 -1.60 18.71 -3.34
CA VAL A 63 -1.09 18.67 -1.97
C VAL A 63 -1.15 20.04 -1.29
N PHE A 64 -1.00 21.14 -2.05
CA PHE A 64 -1.07 22.51 -1.54
C PHE A 64 -2.51 22.96 -1.28
N GLU A 65 -3.50 22.42 -2.01
CA GLU A 65 -4.92 22.62 -1.66
C GLU A 65 -5.24 22.04 -0.26
N LEU A 66 -4.52 20.98 0.14
CA LEU A 66 -4.65 20.38 1.47
C LEU A 66 -3.91 21.19 2.55
N PHE A 67 -2.71 21.70 2.23
CA PHE A 67 -1.80 22.33 3.19
C PHE A 67 -1.87 23.86 3.27
N GLY A 68 -3.03 24.44 3.48
CA GLY A 68 -3.11 25.77 4.11
C GLY A 68 -2.51 25.82 5.55
N ASN A 69 -1.60 24.91 5.88
CA ASN A 69 -0.93 24.67 7.15
C ASN A 69 0.42 23.96 6.89
N ASP A 70 1.49 24.59 7.33
CA ASP A 70 2.89 24.20 7.15
C ASP A 70 3.63 24.07 8.50
N SER A 71 2.87 23.89 9.59
CA SER A 71 3.36 23.88 10.98
C SER A 71 3.41 22.50 11.65
N ALA A 72 3.18 21.42 10.90
CA ALA A 72 3.19 20.07 11.47
C ALA A 72 4.57 19.66 12.00
N ALA A 73 4.57 18.98 13.15
CA ALA A 73 5.75 18.34 13.69
C ALA A 73 6.08 17.07 12.89
N TYR A 74 7.36 16.73 12.83
CA TYR A 74 7.82 15.62 12.00
C TYR A 74 8.97 14.88 12.68
N GLU A 75 8.78 13.59 12.90
CA GLU A 75 9.83 12.67 13.33
C GLU A 75 10.16 11.73 12.18
N GLY A 76 11.15 12.16 11.39
CA GLY A 76 11.68 11.41 10.26
C GLY A 76 12.70 10.35 10.67
N VAL A 77 13.12 9.55 9.69
CA VAL A 77 14.21 8.59 9.85
C VAL A 77 15.29 8.86 8.80
N TYR A 78 16.55 8.55 9.13
CA TYR A 78 17.67 8.75 8.21
C TYR A 78 17.62 7.80 7.00
N GLU A 79 17.00 6.62 7.17
CA GLU A 79 16.76 5.66 6.10
C GLU A 79 15.30 5.20 6.19
N CYS A 80 14.53 5.40 5.12
CA CYS A 80 13.19 4.86 5.02
C CYS A 80 13.32 3.37 4.73
N GLY A 81 13.15 2.55 5.77
CA GLY A 81 13.19 1.10 5.66
C GLY A 81 12.06 0.55 4.79
N PHE A 82 12.06 -0.77 4.65
CA PHE A 82 11.06 -1.49 3.90
C PHE A 82 9.68 -1.44 4.59
N GLY A 83 8.60 -1.18 3.84
CA GLY A 83 7.22 -1.21 4.38
C GLY A 83 6.76 0.02 5.14
N HIS A 84 7.53 1.12 5.12
CA HIS A 84 7.10 2.38 5.71
C HIS A 84 6.51 3.33 4.66
N THR A 85 5.57 4.15 5.12
CA THR A 85 5.18 5.38 4.45
C THR A 85 6.42 6.24 4.12
N THR A 86 6.47 6.81 2.92
CA THR A 86 7.61 7.64 2.52
C THR A 86 7.73 8.89 3.37
N GLU A 87 8.90 9.52 3.42
CA GLU A 87 9.11 10.79 4.13
C GLU A 87 8.13 11.90 3.68
N PHE A 88 7.79 11.92 2.39
CA PHE A 88 6.84 12.88 1.84
C PHE A 88 5.42 12.59 2.33
N GLU A 89 4.97 11.34 2.21
CA GLU A 89 3.65 10.90 2.64
C GLU A 89 3.44 11.04 4.15
N LEU A 90 4.47 10.77 4.96
CA LEU A 90 4.38 10.95 6.40
C LEU A 90 4.20 12.42 6.77
N LYS A 91 4.86 13.35 6.05
CA LYS A 91 4.60 14.78 6.18
C LYS A 91 3.18 15.14 5.75
N VAL A 92 2.66 14.49 4.71
CA VAL A 92 1.28 14.69 4.27
C VAL A 92 0.30 14.28 5.37
N ILE A 93 0.45 13.09 5.92
CA ILE A 93 -0.37 12.56 7.02
C ILE A 93 -0.26 13.47 8.25
N SER A 94 0.95 13.85 8.66
CA SER A 94 1.17 14.75 9.80
C SER A 94 0.45 16.08 9.64
N ASN A 95 0.48 16.69 8.45
CA ASN A 95 -0.23 17.94 8.19
C ASN A 95 -1.75 17.76 8.13
N LEU A 96 -2.25 16.65 7.59
CA LEU A 96 -3.68 16.32 7.63
C LEU A 96 -4.18 16.20 9.06
N VAL A 97 -3.48 15.43 9.90
CA VAL A 97 -3.80 15.28 11.33
C VAL A 97 -3.72 16.62 12.05
N LYS A 98 -2.68 17.41 11.81
CA LYS A 98 -2.54 18.75 12.43
C LYS A 98 -3.69 19.67 12.06
N LYS A 99 -4.12 19.66 10.79
CA LYS A 99 -5.21 20.47 10.28
C LYS A 99 -6.57 20.01 10.83
N TRP A 100 -6.81 18.71 10.91
CA TRP A 100 -8.05 18.17 11.48
C TRP A 100 -8.13 18.32 13.01
N ASN A 101 -6.98 18.41 13.68
CA ASN A 101 -6.85 18.49 15.13
C ASN A 101 -7.73 17.46 15.87
N PRO A 102 -7.61 16.16 15.55
CA PRO A 102 -8.50 15.13 16.07
C PRO A 102 -8.26 14.88 17.55
N ARG A 103 -9.34 14.49 18.25
CA ARG A 103 -9.33 13.95 19.61
C ARG A 103 -9.31 12.42 19.62
N ARG A 104 -9.84 11.77 18.59
CA ARG A 104 -9.79 10.32 18.45
C ARG A 104 -9.34 9.89 17.07
N ILE A 105 -8.26 9.10 17.02
CA ILE A 105 -7.74 8.49 15.80
C ILE A 105 -7.85 6.97 15.93
N PHE A 106 -8.24 6.29 14.86
CA PHE A 106 -8.17 4.84 14.76
C PHE A 106 -7.27 4.43 13.58
N GLU A 107 -6.27 3.61 13.84
CA GLU A 107 -5.34 3.08 12.85
C GLU A 107 -5.52 1.56 12.74
N ILE A 108 -5.56 1.06 11.50
CA ILE A 108 -5.46 -0.36 11.17
C ILE A 108 -4.13 -0.55 10.45
N GLY A 109 -3.24 -1.35 11.04
CA GLY A 109 -1.85 -1.54 10.61
C GLY A 109 -0.88 -0.68 11.42
N THR A 110 -0.33 -1.22 12.52
CA THR A 110 0.64 -0.49 13.34
C THR A 110 2.07 -0.59 12.79
N PHE A 111 2.44 -1.77 12.28
CA PHE A 111 3.83 -2.11 11.93
C PHE A 111 4.82 -1.71 13.05
N GLU A 112 5.91 -0.99 12.75
CA GLU A 112 6.84 -0.47 13.77
C GLU A 112 6.28 0.75 14.55
N GLY A 113 5.14 1.32 14.15
CA GLY A 113 4.48 2.43 14.86
C GLY A 113 4.93 3.83 14.45
N ARG A 114 5.66 3.98 13.33
CA ARG A 114 6.18 5.27 12.85
C ARG A 114 5.05 6.25 12.48
N THR A 115 4.03 5.77 11.78
CA THR A 115 2.87 6.57 11.37
C THR A 115 2.04 6.94 12.59
N THR A 116 1.73 5.97 13.46
CA THR A 116 1.09 6.18 14.76
C THR A 116 1.75 7.28 15.58
N LEU A 117 3.07 7.24 15.70
CA LEU A 117 3.84 8.22 16.46
C LEU A 117 3.72 9.62 15.86
N ASN A 118 3.83 9.75 14.54
CA ASN A 118 3.70 11.05 13.88
C ASN A 118 2.27 11.61 13.94
N MET A 119 1.24 10.76 13.91
CA MET A 119 -0.13 11.16 14.21
C MET A 119 -0.27 11.62 15.68
N ALA A 120 0.42 10.97 16.62
CA ALA A 120 0.48 11.41 18.01
C ALA A 120 1.17 12.78 18.15
N LEU A 121 2.22 13.07 17.41
CA LEU A 121 2.88 14.39 17.50
C LEU A 121 2.01 15.55 16.98
N ASN A 122 1.04 15.25 16.11
CA ASN A 122 0.25 16.27 15.40
C ASN A 122 -1.21 16.37 15.81
N SER A 123 -1.72 15.44 16.60
CA SER A 123 -3.08 15.45 17.16
C SER A 123 -3.21 16.37 18.37
N SER A 124 -4.44 16.54 18.88
CA SER A 124 -4.68 17.33 20.08
C SER A 124 -3.90 16.81 21.30
N THR A 125 -3.69 17.65 22.31
CA THR A 125 -2.94 17.27 23.52
C THR A 125 -3.64 16.18 24.33
N ASP A 126 -4.97 16.13 24.23
CA ASP A 126 -5.88 15.16 24.87
C ASP A 126 -6.33 14.05 23.91
N ALA A 127 -5.64 13.88 22.77
CA ALA A 127 -6.03 12.88 21.78
C ALA A 127 -5.80 11.46 22.27
N GLU A 128 -6.70 10.56 21.86
CA GLU A 128 -6.59 9.12 21.97
C GLU A 128 -6.35 8.53 20.58
N ILE A 129 -5.30 7.74 20.43
CA ILE A 129 -4.97 7.04 19.19
C ILE A 129 -5.02 5.55 19.48
N ILE A 130 -5.97 4.86 18.85
CA ILE A 130 -6.06 3.41 18.90
C ILE A 130 -5.38 2.88 17.65
N THR A 131 -4.42 1.97 17.81
CA THR A 131 -3.75 1.32 16.67
C THR A 131 -3.90 -0.18 16.78
N LEU A 132 -4.45 -0.80 15.74
CA LEU A 132 -4.72 -2.23 15.64
C LEU A 132 -3.69 -2.89 14.74
N ASP A 133 -3.04 -3.93 15.24
CA ASP A 133 -2.09 -4.72 14.45
C ASP A 133 -2.41 -6.22 14.55
N LEU A 134 -2.09 -6.96 13.50
CA LEU A 134 -2.15 -8.42 13.54
C LEU A 134 -0.91 -8.98 14.25
N PRO A 135 -1.08 -9.82 15.30
CA PRO A 135 0.04 -10.54 15.92
C PRO A 135 0.76 -11.45 14.91
N ALA A 136 2.10 -11.49 15.00
CA ALA A 136 2.91 -12.28 14.07
C ALA A 136 2.60 -13.79 14.13
N ASP A 137 2.18 -14.28 15.31
CA ASP A 137 1.79 -15.65 15.59
C ASP A 137 0.36 -16.00 15.14
N GLU A 138 -0.48 -15.00 14.88
CA GLU A 138 -1.86 -15.19 14.40
C GLU A 138 -1.98 -15.17 12.87
N LEU A 139 -0.87 -15.00 12.14
CA LEU A 139 -0.84 -14.97 10.67
C LEU A 139 -1.50 -16.22 10.04
N ALA A 140 -1.35 -17.40 10.65
CA ALA A 140 -1.92 -18.65 10.13
C ALA A 140 -3.41 -18.82 10.45
N SER A 141 -3.99 -17.92 11.24
CA SER A 141 -5.38 -17.98 11.73
C SER A 141 -6.23 -16.80 11.28
N THR A 142 -5.75 -16.02 10.31
CA THR A 142 -6.51 -14.90 9.74
C THR A 142 -7.81 -15.39 9.10
N ARG A 143 -8.84 -14.56 9.19
CA ARG A 143 -10.18 -14.83 8.65
C ARG A 143 -10.16 -14.92 7.12
N MET A 144 -9.32 -14.10 6.49
CA MET A 144 -9.17 -13.97 5.05
C MET A 144 -7.72 -14.29 4.65
N ASP A 145 -7.54 -14.60 3.37
CA ASP A 145 -6.21 -14.92 2.84
C ASP A 145 -5.34 -13.66 2.80
N ILE A 146 -4.08 -13.81 3.19
CA ILE A 146 -3.04 -12.79 3.08
C ILE A 146 -2.15 -13.18 1.90
N GLU A 147 -1.79 -12.23 1.05
CA GLU A 147 -0.91 -12.47 -0.09
C GLU A 147 0.50 -12.93 0.38
N ASP A 148 1.12 -13.85 -0.37
CA ASP A 148 2.39 -14.48 0.04
C ASP A 148 3.52 -13.45 0.30
N ASP A 149 3.50 -12.32 -0.40
CA ASP A 149 4.47 -11.26 -0.26
C ASP A 149 4.18 -10.28 0.89
N GLU A 150 3.02 -10.39 1.55
CA GLU A 150 2.67 -9.63 2.74
C GLU A 150 3.20 -10.23 4.05
N VAL A 151 3.47 -11.54 4.06
CA VAL A 151 3.93 -12.31 5.24
C VAL A 151 5.11 -11.65 5.97
N ARG A 152 5.98 -10.96 5.23
CA ARG A 152 7.16 -10.25 5.75
C ARG A 152 6.83 -8.99 6.57
N TYR A 153 5.70 -8.32 6.33
CA TYR A 153 5.29 -7.14 7.11
C TYR A 153 4.67 -7.53 8.46
N VAL A 154 4.05 -8.71 8.49
CA VAL A 154 3.50 -9.30 9.72
C VAL A 154 4.62 -9.85 10.61
N LYS A 155 5.65 -10.46 10.02
CA LYS A 155 6.85 -10.98 10.72
C LYS A 155 7.88 -9.89 11.04
N LYS A 156 7.55 -9.05 12.00
CA LYS A 156 8.43 -8.04 12.61
C LYS A 156 8.82 -8.42 14.04
N ASP A 157 9.94 -7.87 14.52
CA ASP A 157 10.45 -8.19 15.86
C ASP A 157 9.53 -7.64 16.96
N VAL A 158 9.13 -6.37 16.83
CA VAL A 158 8.26 -5.69 17.80
C VAL A 158 7.30 -4.76 17.07
N SER A 159 6.00 -5.00 17.22
CA SER A 159 4.97 -4.05 16.77
C SER A 159 4.99 -2.79 17.62
N GLY A 160 4.90 -1.62 17.01
CA GLY A 160 4.82 -0.34 17.73
C GLY A 160 6.11 0.10 18.43
N GLU A 161 7.27 -0.50 18.09
CA GLU A 161 8.55 -0.21 18.74
C GLU A 161 8.90 1.29 18.81
N ARG A 162 8.49 2.08 17.82
CA ARG A 162 8.85 3.49 17.67
C ARG A 162 8.30 4.38 18.79
N PHE A 163 7.15 4.03 19.36
CA PHE A 163 6.56 4.81 20.45
C PHE A 163 6.93 4.26 21.84
N ILE A 164 7.63 3.13 21.96
CA ILE A 164 8.03 2.60 23.27
C ILE A 164 8.98 3.59 23.95
N GLY A 165 8.57 4.10 25.13
CA GLY A 165 9.35 5.06 25.90
C GLY A 165 9.30 6.51 25.38
N HIS A 166 8.61 6.76 24.26
CA HIS A 166 8.43 8.11 23.75
C HIS A 166 7.32 8.86 24.52
N PRO A 167 7.47 10.16 24.88
CA PRO A 167 6.44 10.89 25.64
C PRO A 167 5.05 10.89 25.00
N ALA A 168 4.98 10.90 23.66
CA ALA A 168 3.74 10.86 22.90
C ALA A 168 2.99 9.52 23.02
N ALA A 169 3.63 8.46 23.51
CA ALA A 169 2.99 7.16 23.75
C ALA A 169 1.86 7.23 24.78
N SER A 170 1.86 8.26 25.64
CA SER A 170 0.75 8.54 26.55
C SER A 170 -0.61 8.73 25.84
N LYS A 171 -0.60 9.00 24.54
CA LYS A 171 -1.80 9.15 23.70
C LYS A 171 -2.16 7.89 22.91
N ILE A 172 -1.27 6.89 22.90
CA ILE A 172 -1.37 5.72 22.02
C ILE A 172 -1.81 4.50 22.82
N ARG A 173 -2.88 3.86 22.37
CA ARG A 173 -3.34 2.56 22.83
C ARG A 173 -3.23 1.55 21.70
N GLN A 174 -2.23 0.69 21.78
CA GLN A 174 -2.09 -0.43 20.86
C GLN A 174 -3.00 -1.58 21.26
N VAL A 175 -3.71 -2.14 20.29
CA VAL A 175 -4.53 -3.34 20.40
C VAL A 175 -4.12 -4.34 19.32
N PHE A 176 -4.42 -5.61 19.56
CA PHE A 176 -3.99 -6.69 18.70
C PHE A 176 -5.18 -7.54 18.25
N GLY A 177 -5.17 -7.94 16.99
CA GLY A 177 -6.13 -8.87 16.41
C GLY A 177 -6.34 -8.65 14.92
N ASP A 178 -7.04 -9.61 14.30
CA ASP A 178 -7.45 -9.54 12.89
C ASP A 178 -8.59 -8.52 12.70
N SER A 179 -8.38 -7.50 11.86
CA SER A 179 -9.37 -6.45 11.57
C SER A 179 -10.68 -6.98 10.99
N ALA A 180 -10.68 -8.17 10.38
CA ALA A 180 -11.88 -8.84 9.91
C ALA A 180 -12.79 -9.32 11.06
N THR A 181 -12.22 -9.53 12.25
CA THR A 181 -12.93 -10.09 13.43
C THR A 181 -12.94 -9.19 14.65
N PHE A 182 -12.07 -8.18 14.70
CA PHE A 182 -12.00 -7.22 15.78
C PHE A 182 -13.35 -6.53 16.04
N ASP A 183 -13.69 -6.33 17.32
CA ASP A 183 -14.93 -5.64 17.70
C ASP A 183 -14.74 -4.13 17.72
N PHE A 184 -15.35 -3.47 16.74
CA PHE A 184 -15.31 -2.02 16.58
C PHE A 184 -16.42 -1.28 17.33
N SER A 185 -17.30 -2.00 18.06
CA SER A 185 -18.51 -1.44 18.66
C SER A 185 -18.27 -0.27 19.61
N GLU A 186 -17.15 -0.27 20.34
CA GLU A 186 -16.74 0.81 21.25
C GLU A 186 -16.54 2.15 20.54
N TYR A 187 -16.18 2.14 19.25
CA TYR A 187 -15.76 3.33 18.52
C TYR A 187 -16.83 3.92 17.63
N HIS A 188 -18.04 3.33 17.61
CA HIS A 188 -19.12 3.69 16.68
C HIS A 188 -19.40 5.21 16.66
N ASN A 189 -19.36 5.82 15.47
CA ASN A 189 -19.54 7.27 15.24
C ASN A 189 -18.71 8.20 16.16
N SER A 190 -17.53 7.79 16.61
CA SER A 190 -16.71 8.56 17.56
C SER A 190 -15.31 8.91 17.08
N VAL A 191 -14.87 8.33 15.96
CA VAL A 191 -13.52 8.53 15.42
C VAL A 191 -13.50 9.77 14.53
N ASP A 192 -12.52 10.66 14.76
CA ASP A 192 -12.35 11.90 13.98
C ASP A 192 -11.51 11.66 12.72
N VAL A 193 -10.47 10.83 12.84
CA VAL A 193 -9.57 10.44 11.74
C VAL A 193 -9.34 8.94 11.79
N ALA A 194 -9.51 8.24 10.67
CA ALA A 194 -9.14 6.85 10.53
C ALA A 194 -8.02 6.68 9.49
N PHE A 195 -7.01 5.87 9.80
CA PHE A 195 -5.90 5.52 8.91
C PHE A 195 -5.91 4.01 8.65
N ILE A 196 -5.96 3.61 7.38
CA ILE A 196 -6.02 2.21 6.94
C ILE A 196 -4.76 1.90 6.14
N ASP A 197 -3.91 1.04 6.71
CA ASP A 197 -2.62 0.60 6.19
C ASP A 197 -2.28 -0.81 6.73
N GLY A 198 -3.29 -1.69 6.71
CA GLY A 198 -3.23 -3.04 7.30
C GLY A 198 -2.74 -4.10 6.33
N SER A 199 -3.67 -4.83 5.70
CA SER A 199 -3.38 -5.77 4.62
C SER A 199 -3.63 -5.11 3.26
N HIS A 200 -2.86 -5.53 2.25
CA HIS A 200 -3.02 -5.06 0.88
C HIS A 200 -3.91 -6.00 0.04
N ALA A 201 -4.44 -7.06 0.65
CA ALA A 201 -5.40 -7.96 0.04
C ALA A 201 -6.75 -7.27 -0.18
N TYR A 202 -7.35 -7.49 -1.34
CA TYR A 202 -8.59 -6.84 -1.78
C TYR A 202 -9.73 -6.98 -0.75
N ASP A 203 -9.96 -8.19 -0.23
CA ASP A 203 -11.06 -8.45 0.71
C ASP A 203 -10.86 -7.75 2.05
N TYR A 204 -9.60 -7.64 2.51
CA TYR A 204 -9.25 -6.90 3.71
C TYR A 204 -9.51 -5.40 3.55
N VAL A 205 -9.11 -4.82 2.41
CA VAL A 205 -9.32 -3.40 2.14
C VAL A 205 -10.82 -3.07 2.10
N LEU A 206 -11.65 -3.92 1.50
CA LEU A 206 -13.11 -3.75 1.54
C LEU A 206 -13.67 -3.87 2.96
N ASN A 207 -13.27 -4.91 3.71
CA ASN A 207 -13.69 -5.10 5.10
C ASN A 207 -13.32 -3.88 5.96
N ASP A 208 -12.07 -3.47 5.95
CA ASP A 208 -11.55 -2.41 6.80
C ASP A 208 -12.21 -1.08 6.47
N SER A 209 -12.45 -0.80 5.19
CA SER A 209 -13.21 0.38 4.75
C SER A 209 -14.63 0.39 5.31
N GLU A 210 -15.33 -0.76 5.28
CA GLU A 210 -16.67 -0.86 5.87
C GLU A 210 -16.66 -0.72 7.40
N LYS A 211 -15.73 -1.39 8.09
CA LYS A 211 -15.58 -1.28 9.54
C LYS A 211 -15.30 0.16 9.96
N VAL A 212 -14.36 0.82 9.28
CA VAL A 212 -14.01 2.21 9.54
C VAL A 212 -15.18 3.15 9.26
N PHE A 213 -15.98 2.89 8.22
CA PHE A 213 -17.17 3.69 7.94
C PHE A 213 -18.20 3.63 9.08
N THR A 214 -18.25 2.55 9.87
CA THR A 214 -19.16 2.47 11.04
C THR A 214 -18.68 3.26 12.26
N ILE A 215 -17.37 3.50 12.39
CA ILE A 215 -16.77 4.16 13.56
C ILE A 215 -16.47 5.64 13.33
N ILE A 216 -16.28 6.04 12.08
CA ILE A 216 -16.01 7.44 11.72
C ILE A 216 -17.24 8.30 12.00
N ARG A 217 -17.04 9.45 12.64
CA ARG A 217 -18.12 10.43 12.83
C ARG A 217 -18.37 11.21 11.54
N LYS A 218 -19.54 11.86 11.46
CA LYS A 218 -19.80 12.88 10.44
C LYS A 218 -18.80 14.06 10.56
N GLY A 219 -18.23 14.47 9.45
CA GLY A 219 -17.12 15.43 9.34
C GLY A 219 -15.74 14.81 9.58
N GLY A 220 -15.67 13.50 9.79
CA GLY A 220 -14.43 12.77 9.98
C GLY A 220 -13.66 12.56 8.68
N LEU A 221 -12.38 12.20 8.81
CA LEU A 221 -11.49 11.94 7.69
C LEU A 221 -11.07 10.46 7.69
N ILE A 222 -11.26 9.76 6.59
CA ILE A 222 -10.67 8.45 6.35
C ILE A 222 -9.48 8.65 5.41
N ILE A 223 -8.37 7.97 5.70
CA ILE A 223 -7.13 7.99 4.95
C ILE A 223 -6.75 6.54 4.67
N TRP A 224 -6.57 6.18 3.39
CA TRP A 224 -6.01 4.89 2.97
C TRP A 224 -4.61 5.11 2.42
N HIS A 225 -3.68 4.22 2.75
CA HIS A 225 -2.35 4.20 2.15
C HIS A 225 -2.29 3.20 0.98
N ASP A 226 -1.17 3.21 0.26
CA ASP A 226 -0.80 2.17 -0.69
C ASP A 226 -1.69 1.96 -1.94
N TYR A 227 -2.54 2.95 -2.25
CA TYR A 227 -3.39 2.93 -3.44
C TYR A 227 -2.60 2.77 -4.74
N THR A 228 -1.41 3.35 -4.88
CA THR A 228 -0.62 3.21 -6.12
C THR A 228 0.34 2.03 -6.12
N ASN A 229 0.39 1.27 -5.03
CA ASN A 229 1.48 0.35 -4.74
C ASN A 229 1.03 -1.11 -4.84
N TRP A 230 -0.25 -1.38 -4.52
CA TRP A 230 -0.76 -2.74 -4.38
C TRP A 230 -2.06 -3.02 -5.15
N PRO A 231 -2.09 -4.10 -5.96
CA PRO A 231 -3.26 -4.45 -6.76
C PRO A 231 -4.55 -4.59 -5.99
N GLY A 232 -4.51 -5.24 -4.82
CA GLY A 232 -5.70 -5.42 -4.00
C GLY A 232 -6.25 -4.07 -3.51
N VAL A 233 -5.37 -3.14 -3.13
CA VAL A 233 -5.75 -1.81 -2.64
C VAL A 233 -6.41 -0.96 -3.72
N TRP A 234 -5.79 -0.77 -4.90
CA TRP A 234 -6.45 0.03 -5.94
C TRP A 234 -7.70 -0.62 -6.49
N THR A 235 -7.75 -1.95 -6.58
CA THR A 235 -8.93 -2.65 -7.07
C THR A 235 -10.11 -2.46 -6.11
N ALA A 236 -9.87 -2.60 -4.80
CA ALA A 236 -10.90 -2.40 -3.78
C ALA A 236 -11.38 -0.95 -3.71
N LEU A 237 -10.46 0.03 -3.68
CA LEU A 237 -10.81 1.45 -3.61
C LEU A 237 -11.52 1.94 -4.89
N ASN A 238 -11.11 1.46 -6.06
CA ASN A 238 -11.82 1.75 -7.31
C ASN A 238 -13.24 1.18 -7.29
N GLU A 239 -13.42 -0.03 -6.77
CA GLU A 239 -14.74 -0.63 -6.62
C GLU A 239 -15.63 0.17 -5.68
N LEU A 240 -15.14 0.54 -4.49
CA LEU A 240 -15.86 1.39 -3.55
C LEU A 240 -16.26 2.71 -4.19
N TYR A 241 -15.32 3.39 -4.85
CA TYR A 241 -15.56 4.66 -5.54
C TYR A 241 -16.60 4.55 -6.67
N GLN A 242 -16.60 3.45 -7.42
CA GLN A 242 -17.49 3.26 -8.56
C GLN A 242 -18.89 2.78 -8.17
N LYS A 243 -18.99 1.90 -7.17
CA LYS A 243 -20.21 1.15 -6.88
C LYS A 243 -20.93 1.62 -5.62
N ASP A 244 -20.27 2.34 -4.73
CA ASP A 244 -20.86 2.77 -3.46
C ASP A 244 -20.92 4.30 -3.34
N ALA A 245 -22.14 4.83 -3.21
CA ALA A 245 -22.39 6.26 -3.09
C ALA A 245 -21.74 6.90 -1.84
N ARG A 246 -21.49 6.12 -0.78
CA ARG A 246 -20.81 6.59 0.45
C ARG A 246 -19.35 6.95 0.20
N PHE A 247 -18.73 6.32 -0.80
CA PHE A 247 -17.32 6.43 -1.14
C PHE A 247 -17.09 7.22 -2.44
N LYS A 248 -18.14 7.86 -2.98
CA LYS A 248 -18.09 8.57 -4.27
C LYS A 248 -17.17 9.80 -4.27
N ASP A 249 -16.88 10.34 -3.08
CA ASP A 249 -16.03 11.53 -2.92
C ASP A 249 -14.60 11.20 -2.47
N ILE A 250 -14.15 9.94 -2.60
CA ILE A 250 -12.74 9.60 -2.40
C ILE A 250 -11.89 10.42 -3.38
N ARG A 251 -10.76 10.94 -2.88
CA ARG A 251 -9.76 11.67 -3.67
C ARG A 251 -8.37 11.08 -3.45
N HIS A 252 -7.59 11.01 -4.51
CA HIS A 252 -6.18 10.60 -4.48
C HIS A 252 -5.30 11.82 -4.28
N ILE A 253 -4.38 11.82 -3.32
CA ILE A 253 -3.44 12.92 -3.13
C ILE A 253 -2.32 12.79 -4.16
N GLY A 254 -2.23 13.75 -5.09
CA GLY A 254 -1.25 13.73 -6.17
C GLY A 254 0.19 13.62 -5.64
N GLY A 255 0.98 12.74 -6.26
CA GLY A 255 2.38 12.51 -5.88
C GLY A 255 2.58 11.60 -4.66
N THR A 256 1.51 10.94 -4.19
CA THR A 256 1.54 9.96 -3.09
C THR A 256 0.78 8.70 -3.45
N SER A 257 0.80 7.68 -2.59
CA SER A 257 -0.11 6.53 -2.61
C SER A 257 -1.36 6.72 -1.73
N ILE A 258 -1.57 7.93 -1.19
CA ILE A 258 -2.62 8.20 -0.21
C ILE A 258 -3.94 8.58 -0.90
N THR A 259 -5.05 7.95 -0.49
CA THR A 259 -6.39 8.43 -0.80
C THR A 259 -7.12 8.86 0.46
N ILE A 260 -8.07 9.80 0.32
CA ILE A 260 -8.82 10.38 1.43
C ILE A 260 -10.31 10.49 1.13
N LEU A 261 -11.13 10.41 2.17
CA LEU A 261 -12.57 10.69 2.15
C LEU A 261 -12.96 11.49 3.38
N THR A 262 -13.74 12.56 3.19
CA THR A 262 -14.42 13.24 4.29
C THR A 262 -15.87 12.79 4.35
N VAL A 263 -16.30 12.26 5.49
CA VAL A 263 -17.64 11.67 5.71
C VAL A 263 -18.62 12.71 6.24
#